data_AF-A0A835GPS4-F1
#
_entry.id   AF-A0A835GPS4-F1
#
_cell.length_a   1.000
_cell.length_b   1.000
_cell.length_c   1.000
_cell.angle_alpha   90.00
_cell.angle_beta   90.00
_cell.angle_gamma   90.00
#
_symmetry.space_group_name_H-M   'P 1'
#
loop_
_entity.id
_entity.type
_entity.pdbx_description
1 polymer ?
#
loop_
_entity_poly.entity_id
_entity_poly.type
_entity_poly.pdbx_seq_one_letter_code
_entity_poly.pdbx_strand_id
1 'polypeptide(L)'
;MSIPALRQPKTIEEKIPTYNEPQNFLIVTLNDGKKLVVSSDAYHGILATGQLNRCVFCETEMVRDVICKERHKASENHRKILEGYPHIDEFKENLLRKLNAANYYCTICNDVVMMHYARRHIQESSHHQELCKAKARALSYKPYN
;
A
#
# COMPACT_ATOMS: atom_id res chain seq x y z
N MET A 1 -14.07 -10.90 51.15
CA MET A 1 -13.43 -11.95 50.32
C MET A 1 -12.75 -11.25 49.16
N SER A 2 -11.42 -11.14 49.20
CA SER A 2 -10.60 -10.42 48.21
C SER A 2 -10.36 -11.30 46.99
N ILE A 3 -10.73 -10.82 45.81
CA ILE A 3 -10.53 -11.51 44.52
C ILE A 3 -9.02 -11.49 44.20
N PRO A 4 -8.38 -12.63 43.87
CA PRO A 4 -6.98 -12.63 43.44
C PRO A 4 -6.84 -11.90 42.10
N ALA A 5 -5.84 -11.01 41.99
CA ALA A 5 -5.54 -10.32 40.74
C ALA A 5 -5.11 -11.33 39.67
N LEU A 6 -5.85 -11.36 38.55
CA LEU A 6 -5.51 -12.17 37.39
C LEU A 6 -4.18 -11.69 36.79
N ARG A 7 -3.24 -12.63 36.58
CA ARG A 7 -1.95 -12.39 35.95
C ARG A 7 -2.19 -11.94 34.50
N GLN A 8 -1.92 -10.68 34.19
CA GLN A 8 -1.94 -10.20 32.81
C GLN A 8 -0.84 -10.93 32.01
N PRO A 9 -1.14 -11.43 30.80
CA PRO A 9 -0.11 -11.98 29.92
C PRO A 9 0.92 -10.89 29.61
N LYS A 10 2.20 -11.21 29.76
CA LYS A 10 3.29 -10.33 29.32
C LYS A 10 3.12 -10.09 27.83
N THR A 11 2.76 -8.88 27.43
CA THR A 11 2.86 -8.42 26.05
C THR A 11 4.32 -8.50 25.67
N ILE A 12 4.69 -9.51 24.88
CA ILE A 12 6.00 -9.54 24.23
C ILE A 12 5.91 -8.51 23.13
N GLU A 13 6.39 -7.29 23.41
CA GLU A 13 6.64 -6.29 22.38
C GLU A 13 7.79 -6.80 21.51
N GLU A 14 7.46 -7.61 20.49
CA GLU A 14 8.39 -7.88 19.41
C GLU A 14 8.64 -6.56 18.68
N LYS A 15 9.78 -5.92 19.00
CA LYS A 15 10.29 -4.79 18.24
C LYS A 15 10.57 -5.27 16.82
N ILE A 16 9.61 -5.02 15.93
CA ILE A 16 9.76 -5.25 14.50
C ILE A 16 10.96 -4.41 14.04
N PRO A 17 12.03 -5.03 13.50
CA PRO A 17 13.16 -4.28 12.99
C PRO A 17 12.70 -3.32 11.89
N THR A 18 12.88 -2.03 12.12
CA THR A 18 12.64 -0.96 11.16
C THR A 18 13.77 -0.95 10.14
N TYR A 19 13.57 -1.67 9.04
CA TYR A 19 14.45 -1.56 7.87
C TYR A 19 14.08 -0.27 7.11
N ASN A 20 14.97 0.73 7.16
CA ASN A 20 14.88 1.93 6.32
C ASN A 20 15.22 1.54 4.88
N GLU A 21 14.23 1.03 4.15
CA GLU A 21 14.36 0.79 2.72
C GLU A 21 14.28 2.10 1.92
N PRO A 22 15.08 2.25 0.86
CA PRO A 22 14.95 3.38 -0.05
C PRO A 22 13.56 3.35 -0.69
N GLN A 23 12.70 4.29 -0.29
CA GLN A 23 11.36 4.43 -0.84
C GLN A 23 11.49 4.98 -2.27
N ASN A 24 11.53 4.08 -3.26
CA ASN A 24 11.34 4.46 -4.66
C ASN A 24 9.92 5.01 -4.80
N PHE A 25 9.76 6.23 -5.32
CA PHE A 25 8.44 6.86 -5.54
C PHE A 25 8.08 6.86 -7.03
N LEU A 26 6.80 6.77 -7.33
CA LEU A 26 6.24 6.84 -8.68
C LEU A 26 5.21 7.98 -8.76
N ILE A 27 5.22 8.69 -9.89
CA ILE A 27 4.24 9.73 -10.20
C ILE A 27 3.10 9.09 -10.97
N VAL A 28 1.91 9.11 -10.39
CA VAL A 28 0.66 8.66 -11.03
C VAL A 28 -0.08 9.90 -11.52
N THR A 29 -0.30 9.99 -12.83
CA THR A 29 -1.10 11.05 -13.44
C THR A 29 -2.55 10.57 -13.57
N LEU A 30 -3.47 11.30 -12.96
CA LEU A 30 -4.91 11.06 -13.05
C LEU A 30 -5.47 11.62 -14.37
N ASN A 31 -6.66 11.15 -14.77
CA ASN A 31 -7.32 11.56 -16.01
C ASN A 31 -7.64 13.06 -16.09
N ASP A 32 -7.73 13.74 -14.95
CA ASP A 32 -7.95 15.20 -14.85
C ASP A 32 -6.63 16.00 -14.87
N GLY A 33 -5.50 15.35 -15.14
CA GLY A 33 -4.17 15.96 -15.16
C GLY A 33 -3.55 16.17 -13.78
N LYS A 34 -4.25 15.86 -12.68
CA LYS A 34 -3.68 15.90 -11.34
C LYS A 34 -2.61 14.81 -11.19
N LYS A 35 -1.59 15.08 -10.38
CA LYS A 35 -0.49 14.14 -10.12
C LYS A 35 -0.49 13.74 -8.66
N LEU A 36 -0.25 12.46 -8.39
CA LEU A 36 -0.06 11.89 -7.07
C LEU A 36 1.27 11.16 -7.03
N VAL A 37 2.03 11.31 -5.94
CA VAL A 37 3.28 10.58 -5.75
C VAL A 37 3.08 9.51 -4.70
N VAL A 38 3.15 8.26 -5.13
CA VAL A 38 2.97 7.06 -4.30
C VAL A 38 4.26 6.25 -4.26
N SER A 39 4.42 5.38 -3.26
CA SER A 39 5.58 4.50 -3.24
C SER A 39 5.48 3.46 -4.37
N SER A 40 6.63 3.04 -4.88
CA SER A 40 6.76 1.98 -5.88
C SER A 40 6.15 0.68 -5.35
N ASP A 41 6.37 0.35 -4.09
CA ASP A 41 5.74 -0.81 -3.44
C ASP A 41 4.22 -0.72 -3.47
N ALA A 42 3.65 0.44 -3.11
CA ALA A 42 2.20 0.61 -3.09
C ALA A 42 1.58 0.61 -4.49
N TYR A 43 2.29 1.10 -5.50
CA TYR A 43 1.80 1.03 -6.87
C TYR A 43 1.75 -0.42 -7.39
N HIS A 44 2.77 -1.22 -7.04
CA HIS A 44 2.90 -2.62 -7.45
C HIS A 44 2.22 -3.62 -6.49
N GLY A 45 1.56 -3.14 -5.43
CA GLY A 45 0.82 -4.02 -4.52
C GLY A 45 1.70 -4.84 -3.57
N ILE A 46 2.88 -4.34 -3.22
CA ILE A 46 3.82 -5.03 -2.32
C ILE A 46 3.54 -4.62 -0.87
N LEU A 47 3.04 -5.57 -0.09
CA LEU A 47 2.80 -5.44 1.34
C LEU A 47 3.96 -6.07 2.12
N ALA A 48 4.48 -5.35 3.11
CA ALA A 48 5.45 -5.92 4.05
C ALA A 48 4.69 -6.64 5.17
N THR A 49 4.95 -7.93 5.35
CA THR A 49 4.35 -8.76 6.41
C THR A 49 5.46 -9.47 7.18
N GLY A 50 5.92 -8.83 8.27
CA GLY A 50 7.01 -9.36 9.10
C GLY A 50 8.33 -9.49 8.33
N GLN A 51 8.77 -10.73 8.11
CA GLN A 51 10.01 -11.07 7.38
C GLN A 51 9.79 -11.38 5.90
N LEU A 52 8.55 -11.25 5.40
CA LEU A 52 8.20 -11.49 4.01
C LEU A 52 7.60 -10.23 3.39
N ASN A 53 7.73 -10.13 2.07
CA ASN A 53 6.94 -9.23 1.24
C ASN A 53 5.90 -10.07 0.50
N ARG A 54 4.68 -9.56 0.36
CA ARG A 54 3.61 -10.22 -0.36
C ARG A 54 3.08 -9.29 -1.45
N CYS A 55 2.99 -9.81 -2.67
CA CYS A 55 2.31 -9.12 -3.76
C CYS A 55 0.82 -9.50 -3.72
N VAL A 56 -0.06 -8.51 -3.56
CA VAL A 56 -1.52 -8.77 -3.52
C VAL A 56 -2.10 -9.14 -4.88
N PHE A 57 -1.47 -8.71 -5.97
CA PHE A 57 -1.97 -8.98 -7.33
C PHE A 57 -1.52 -10.34 -7.86
N CYS A 58 -0.28 -10.73 -7.56
CA CYS A 58 0.27 -12.03 -7.94
C CYS A 58 0.02 -13.12 -6.89
N GLU A 59 -0.55 -12.76 -5.75
CA GLU A 59 -0.76 -13.65 -4.59
C GLU A 59 0.51 -14.43 -4.19
N THR A 60 1.67 -13.83 -4.40
CA THR A 60 2.98 -14.47 -4.20
C THR A 60 3.69 -13.84 -3.01
N GLU A 61 4.26 -14.68 -2.16
CA GLU A 61 5.14 -14.27 -1.07
C GLU A 61 6.61 -14.36 -1.52
N MET A 62 7.42 -13.41 -1.07
CA MET A 62 8.83 -13.33 -1.36
C MET A 62 9.58 -12.98 -0.07
N VAL A 63 10.82 -13.43 0.03
CA VAL A 63 11.71 -13.04 1.14
C VAL A 63 11.83 -11.52 1.16
N ARG A 64 11.92 -10.92 2.36
CA ARG A 64 12.11 -9.47 2.53
C ARG A 64 13.52 -9.04 2.12
N ASP A 65 13.76 -9.12 0.83
CA ASP A 65 14.98 -8.75 0.13
C ASP A 65 14.63 -7.75 -0.98
N VAL A 66 15.46 -6.73 -1.13
CA VAL A 66 15.26 -5.66 -2.12
C VAL A 66 15.39 -6.22 -3.53
N ILE A 67 16.37 -7.10 -3.78
CA ILE A 67 16.60 -7.65 -5.10
C ILE A 67 15.43 -8.52 -5.53
N CYS A 68 14.94 -9.38 -4.63
CA CYS A 68 13.76 -10.20 -4.88
C CYS A 68 12.51 -9.37 -5.23
N LYS A 69 12.25 -8.29 -4.48
CA LYS A 69 11.09 -7.42 -4.73
C LYS A 69 11.20 -6.70 -6.07
N GLU A 70 12.36 -6.12 -6.37
CA GLU A 70 12.54 -5.32 -7.59
C GLU A 70 12.50 -6.22 -8.83
N ARG A 71 13.08 -7.43 -8.74
CA ARG A 71 12.94 -8.45 -9.79
C ARG A 71 11.49 -8.86 -10.00
N HIS A 72 10.70 -9.00 -8.94
CA HIS A 72 9.28 -9.30 -9.07
C HIS A 72 8.52 -8.17 -9.78
N LYS A 73 8.71 -6.92 -9.35
CA LYS A 73 8.10 -5.73 -9.98
C LYS A 73 8.47 -5.60 -11.45
N ALA A 74 9.73 -5.86 -11.80
CA ALA A 74 10.23 -5.80 -13.16
C ALA A 74 9.81 -7.01 -14.03
N SER A 75 9.24 -8.06 -13.45
CA SER A 75 8.84 -9.24 -14.21
C SER A 75 7.68 -8.92 -15.16
N GLU A 76 7.78 -9.41 -16.39
CA GLU A 76 6.72 -9.21 -17.39
C GLU A 76 5.39 -9.79 -16.93
N ASN A 77 5.43 -10.92 -16.20
CA ASN A 77 4.24 -11.54 -15.64
C ASN A 77 3.53 -10.61 -14.64
N HIS A 78 4.28 -9.98 -13.73
CA HIS A 78 3.71 -9.04 -12.77
C HIS A 78 3.07 -7.84 -13.49
N ARG A 79 3.74 -7.27 -14.51
CA ARG A 79 3.20 -6.15 -15.27
C ARG A 79 1.88 -6.50 -15.98
N LYS A 80 1.82 -7.66 -16.64
CA LYS A 80 0.59 -8.15 -17.30
C LYS A 80 -0.56 -8.34 -16.31
N ILE A 81 -0.26 -8.88 -15.13
CA ILE A 81 -1.27 -9.04 -14.07
C ILE A 81 -1.74 -7.66 -13.58
N LEU A 82 -0.82 -6.72 -13.33
CA LEU A 82 -1.12 -5.38 -12.83
C LEU A 82 -2.01 -4.57 -13.79
N GLU A 83 -1.84 -4.73 -15.10
CA GLU A 83 -2.70 -4.14 -16.14
C GLU A 83 -4.16 -4.64 -16.04
N GLY A 84 -4.37 -5.87 -15.55
CA GLY A 84 -5.69 -6.44 -15.28
C GLY A 84 -6.41 -5.85 -14.05
N TYR A 85 -5.72 -5.02 -13.25
CA TYR A 85 -6.26 -4.41 -12.03
C TYR A 85 -6.29 -2.88 -12.14
N PRO A 86 -7.09 -2.28 -13.05
CA PRO A 86 -7.18 -0.83 -13.18
C PRO A 86 -7.77 -0.19 -11.91
N HIS A 87 -7.48 1.11 -11.73
CA HIS A 87 -8.14 1.90 -10.69
C HIS A 87 -9.63 2.04 -11.01
N ILE A 88 -10.47 1.95 -9.97
CA ILE A 88 -11.92 2.08 -10.10
C ILE A 88 -12.25 3.56 -10.34
N ASP A 89 -12.99 3.86 -11.41
CA ASP A 89 -13.31 5.25 -11.80
C ASP A 89 -14.02 6.05 -10.69
N GLU A 90 -14.92 5.39 -9.95
CA GLU A 90 -15.62 5.99 -8.80
C GLU A 90 -14.64 6.49 -7.73
N PHE A 91 -13.51 5.80 -7.55
CA PHE A 91 -12.51 6.06 -6.54
C PHE A 91 -11.19 6.55 -7.13
N LYS A 92 -11.20 7.08 -8.37
CA LYS A 92 -9.98 7.44 -9.10
C LYS A 92 -9.07 8.41 -8.35
N GLU A 93 -9.64 9.36 -7.61
CA GLU A 93 -8.86 10.33 -6.82
C GLU A 93 -8.18 9.72 -5.58
N ASN A 94 -8.64 8.54 -5.16
CA ASN A 94 -8.13 7.81 -4.01
C ASN A 94 -7.29 6.59 -4.40
N LEU A 95 -7.11 6.33 -5.71
CA LEU A 95 -6.35 5.21 -6.27
C LEU A 95 -6.73 3.85 -5.67
N LEU A 96 -8.03 3.54 -5.62
CA LEU A 96 -8.49 2.20 -5.26
C LEU A 96 -8.53 1.29 -6.49
N ARG A 97 -8.05 0.05 -6.34
CA ARG A 97 -8.12 -1.03 -7.34
C ARG A 97 -9.02 -2.14 -6.83
N LYS A 98 -9.81 -2.76 -7.70
CA LYS A 98 -10.65 -3.91 -7.33
C LYS A 98 -9.81 -5.18 -7.36
N LEU A 99 -9.57 -5.83 -6.22
CA LEU A 99 -8.85 -7.11 -6.18
C LEU A 99 -9.78 -8.28 -6.49
N ASN A 100 -10.91 -8.35 -5.79
CA ASN A 100 -11.90 -9.42 -5.97
C ASN A 100 -13.31 -8.91 -5.66
N ALA A 101 -14.27 -9.82 -5.52
CA ALA A 101 -15.67 -9.45 -5.23
C ALA A 101 -15.86 -8.80 -3.84
N ALA A 102 -14.95 -9.05 -2.90
CA ALA A 102 -15.10 -8.63 -1.51
C ALA A 102 -14.08 -7.56 -1.07
N ASN A 103 -12.96 -7.41 -1.79
CA ASN A 103 -11.82 -6.60 -1.35
C ASN A 103 -11.33 -5.67 -2.46
N TYR A 104 -10.97 -4.46 -2.04
CA TYR A 104 -10.25 -3.47 -2.81
C TYR A 104 -8.85 -3.28 -2.25
N TYR A 105 -7.96 -2.74 -3.06
CA TYR A 105 -6.62 -2.35 -2.67
C TYR A 105 -6.49 -0.83 -2.76
N CYS A 106 -6.00 -0.20 -1.70
CA CYS A 106 -5.74 1.23 -1.66
C CYS A 106 -4.25 1.49 -1.94
N THR A 107 -3.93 2.04 -3.11
CA THR A 107 -2.55 2.40 -3.48
C THR A 107 -2.01 3.57 -2.67
N ILE A 108 -2.87 4.42 -2.09
CA ILE A 108 -2.43 5.53 -1.22
C ILE A 108 -1.93 5.02 0.13
N CYS A 109 -2.70 4.12 0.75
CA CYS A 109 -2.38 3.58 2.07
C CYS A 109 -1.47 2.34 2.01
N ASN A 110 -1.32 1.72 0.84
CA ASN A 110 -0.68 0.41 0.67
C ASN A 110 -1.34 -0.67 1.54
N ASP A 111 -2.68 -0.80 1.45
CA ASP A 111 -3.44 -1.75 2.27
C ASP A 111 -4.65 -2.34 1.52
N VAL A 112 -5.12 -3.49 1.98
CA VAL A 112 -6.31 -4.17 1.47
C VAL A 112 -7.51 -3.81 2.34
N VAL A 113 -8.57 -3.32 1.69
CA VAL A 113 -9.80 -2.85 2.36
C VAL A 113 -10.99 -3.63 1.87
N MET A 114 -11.93 -3.95 2.75
CA MET A 114 -13.17 -4.60 2.35
C MET A 114 -14.03 -3.65 1.51
N MET A 115 -14.71 -4.16 0.48
CA MET A 115 -15.52 -3.37 -0.46
C MET A 115 -16.57 -2.51 0.27
N HIS A 116 -17.28 -3.07 1.23
CA HIS A 116 -18.29 -2.34 2.01
C HIS A 116 -17.68 -1.28 2.94
N TYR A 117 -16.39 -1.41 3.26
CA TYR A 117 -15.64 -0.47 4.08
C TYR A 117 -14.94 0.64 3.25
N ALA A 118 -14.78 0.44 1.94
CA ALA A 118 -14.00 1.32 1.09
C ALA A 118 -14.39 2.81 1.19
N ARG A 119 -15.69 3.11 1.21
CA ARG A 119 -16.17 4.50 1.37
C ARG A 119 -15.82 5.09 2.73
N ARG A 120 -15.89 4.29 3.80
CA ARG A 120 -15.52 4.74 5.13
C ARG A 120 -14.01 4.94 5.23
N HIS A 121 -13.23 4.00 4.70
CA HIS A 121 -11.77 4.09 4.64
C HIS A 121 -11.28 5.40 4.03
N ILE A 122 -11.81 5.80 2.86
CA ILE A 122 -11.38 7.06 2.22
C ILE A 122 -11.80 8.31 3.01
N GLN A 123 -12.76 8.19 3.93
CA GLN A 123 -13.19 9.27 4.81
C GLN A 123 -12.35 9.37 6.09
N GLU A 124 -11.55 8.36 6.42
CA GLU A 124 -10.73 8.36 7.62
C GLU A 124 -9.60 9.37 7.55
N SER A 125 -9.24 9.93 8.71
CA SER A 125 -8.15 10.91 8.83
C SER A 125 -6.80 10.33 8.41
N SER A 126 -6.57 9.04 8.64
CA SER A 126 -5.38 8.30 8.22
C SER A 126 -5.21 8.32 6.70
N HIS A 127 -6.25 7.97 5.95
CA HIS A 127 -6.24 8.02 4.49
C HIS A 127 -6.01 9.44 3.98
N HIS A 128 -6.73 10.42 4.53
CA HIS A 128 -6.55 11.83 4.15
C HIS A 128 -5.12 12.32 4.38
N GLN A 129 -4.48 11.91 5.47
CA GLN A 129 -3.11 12.28 5.76
C GLN A 129 -2.14 11.71 4.71
N GLU A 130 -2.29 10.44 4.31
CA GLU A 130 -1.48 9.83 3.27
C GLU A 130 -1.75 10.46 1.89
N LEU A 131 -3.00 10.77 1.58
CA LEU A 131 -3.36 11.46 0.35
C LEU A 131 -2.75 12.87 0.29
N CYS A 132 -2.77 13.61 1.41
CA CYS A 132 -2.12 14.91 1.51
C CYS A 132 -0.61 14.80 1.31
N LYS A 133 0.05 13.79 1.88
CA LYS A 133 1.47 13.52 1.65
C LYS A 133 1.74 13.23 0.17
N ALA A 134 0.91 12.39 -0.47
CA ALA A 134 1.05 12.06 -1.89
C ALA A 134 0.90 13.29 -2.81
N LYS A 135 -0.06 14.18 -2.50
CA LYS A 135 -0.24 15.47 -3.20
C LYS A 135 0.93 16.42 -2.95
N ALA A 136 1.38 16.59 -1.70
CA ALA A 136 2.49 17.47 -1.35
C ALA A 136 3.79 17.04 -2.05
N ARG A 137 4.06 15.73 -2.07
CA ARG A 137 5.21 15.17 -2.81
C ARG A 137 5.13 15.50 -4.31
N ALA A 138 3.95 15.39 -4.93
CA ALA A 138 3.76 15.74 -6.33
C ALA A 138 4.07 17.21 -6.63
N LEU A 139 3.71 18.13 -5.73
CA LEU A 139 4.01 19.56 -5.87
C LEU A 139 5.50 19.87 -5.68
N SER A 140 6.18 19.12 -4.80
CA SER A 140 7.62 19.31 -4.54
C SER A 140 8.52 18.71 -5.61
N TYR A 141 7.99 17.83 -6.46
CA TYR A 141 8.77 17.15 -7.49
C TYR A 141 9.13 18.13 -8.61
N LYS A 142 10.38 18.58 -8.62
CA LYS A 142 10.95 19.32 -9.75
C LYS A 142 11.53 18.29 -10.73
N PRO A 143 11.07 18.24 -11.99
CA PRO A 143 11.76 17.44 -12.99
C PRO A 143 13.20 17.95 -13.09
N TYR A 144 14.17 17.04 -13.11
CA TYR A 144 15.55 17.40 -13.47
C TYR A 144 15.50 17.94 -14.91
N ASN A 145 15.85 19.22 -15.07
CA ASN A 145 16.06 19.86 -16.37
C ASN A 145 17.41 19.42 -16.95
#